data_AF-A0A366M5T0-F1
#
_entry.id   AF-A0A366M5T0-F1
#
_cell.length_a   1.000
_cell.length_b   1.000
_cell.length_c   1.000
_cell.angle_alpha   90.00
_cell.angle_beta   90.00
_cell.angle_gamma   90.00
#
_symmetry.space_group_name_H-M   'P 1'
#
loop_
_entity.id
_entity.type
_entity.pdbx_description
1 polymer ?
#
loop_
_entity_poly.entity_id
_entity_poly.type
_entity_poly.pdbx_seq_one_letter_code
_entity_poly.pdbx_strand_id
1 'polypeptide(L)' 'MASWTRRERTVTYVEYALDLPANWAEVSKIFAELNQELGERAEWDDAVEVTSDSAELVFRYVKEGP' A
#
# COMPACT_ATOMS: atom_id res chain seq x y z
N MET A 1 -32.71 13.48 -0.74
CA MET A 1 -31.64 14.24 -0.06
C MET A 1 -30.72 13.23 0.60
N ALA A 2 -29.44 13.21 0.23
CA ALA A 2 -28.50 12.24 0.79
C ALA A 2 -28.01 12.72 2.17
N SER A 3 -28.21 11.89 3.19
CA SER A 3 -27.84 12.15 4.59
C SER A 3 -26.40 11.71 4.86
N TRP A 4 -25.43 12.27 4.15
CA TRP A 4 -24.03 11.93 4.39
C TRP A 4 -23.47 12.79 5.52
N THR A 5 -22.68 12.17 6.40
CA THR A 5 -21.97 12.85 7.49
C THR A 5 -20.49 12.88 7.15
N ARG A 6 -19.92 14.07 7.03
CA ARG A 6 -18.48 14.26 6.85
C ARG A 6 -17.74 13.77 8.09
N ARG A 7 -16.77 12.89 7.91
CA ARG A 7 -15.82 12.47 8.95
C ARG A 7 -14.42 12.66 8.41
N GLU A 8 -13.60 13.40 9.16
CA GLU A 8 -12.18 13.56 8.88
C GLU A 8 -11.40 12.64 9.82
N ARG A 9 -10.45 11.90 9.26
CA ARG A 9 -9.55 11.01 10.01
C ARG A 9 -8.15 11.16 9.44
N THR A 10 -7.17 11.23 10.33
CA THR A 10 -5.75 11.17 9.94
C THR A 10 -5.34 9.71 9.91
N VAL A 11 -4.79 9.27 8.78
CA VAL A 11 -4.25 7.92 8.59
C VAL A 11 -2.80 8.07 8.18
N THR A 12 -1.93 7.21 8.71
CA THR A 12 -0.52 7.14 8.29
C THR A 12 -0.35 5.93 7.39
N TYR A 13 0.30 6.12 6.25
CA TYR A 13 0.63 5.04 5.31
C TYR A 13 2.14 4.77 5.34
N VAL A 14 2.50 3.51 5.12
CA VAL A 14 3.85 3.12 4.68
C VAL A 14 3.77 2.88 3.19
N GLU A 15 4.68 3.47 2.42
CA GLU A 15 4.69 3.42 0.96
C GLU A 15 6.04 2.94 0.44
N TYR A 16 6.02 2.03 -0.52
CA TYR A 16 7.17 1.61 -1.33
C TYR A 16 6.91 2.05 -2.75
N ALA A 17 7.76 2.93 -3.28
CA ALA A 17 7.68 3.43 -4.65
C ALA A 17 8.79 2.82 -5.51
N LEU A 18 8.45 2.45 -6.74
CA LEU A 18 9.38 2.06 -7.79
C LEU A 18 9.23 2.99 -8.99
N ASP A 19 10.33 3.60 -9.41
CA ASP A 19 10.38 4.35 -10.66
C ASP A 19 10.08 3.45 -11.86
N LEU A 20 9.32 3.98 -12.82
CA LEU A 20 9.02 3.30 -14.07
C LEU A 20 10.11 3.56 -15.14
N PRO A 21 10.44 2.56 -15.96
CA PRO A 21 9.86 1.21 -15.99
C PRO A 21 10.43 0.30 -14.90
N ALA A 22 9.54 -0.23 -14.05
CA ALA A 22 9.90 -1.17 -12.99
C ALA A 22 10.05 -2.58 -13.57
N ASN A 23 11.05 -3.33 -13.11
CA ASN A 23 11.21 -4.72 -13.50
C ASN A 23 10.56 -5.68 -12.47
N TRP A 24 10.22 -6.90 -12.92
CA TRP A 24 9.53 -7.86 -12.06
C TRP A 24 10.38 -8.32 -10.86
N ALA A 25 11.70 -8.24 -10.94
CA ALA A 25 12.58 -8.59 -9.83
C ALA A 25 12.52 -7.54 -8.70
N GLU A 26 12.39 -6.26 -9.03
CA GLU A 26 12.18 -5.18 -8.05
C GLU A 26 10.81 -5.28 -7.40
N VAL A 27 9.77 -5.53 -8.19
CA VAL A 27 8.42 -5.79 -7.67
C VAL A 27 8.43 -6.98 -6.70
N SER A 28 9.11 -8.07 -7.06
CA SER A 28 9.21 -9.27 -6.20
C SER A 28 9.91 -9.00 -4.87
N LYS A 29 10.90 -8.08 -4.84
CA LYS A 29 11.55 -7.67 -3.59
C LYS A 29 10.58 -6.92 -2.66
N ILE A 30 9.79 -6.01 -3.21
CA ILE A 30 8.77 -5.29 -2.42
C ILE A 30 7.74 -6.26 -1.85
N PHE A 31 7.27 -7.23 -2.63
CA PHE A 31 6.38 -8.27 -2.11
C PHE A 31 7.03 -9.10 -0.99
N ALA A 32 8.33 -9.39 -1.06
CA ALA A 32 9.01 -10.10 0.01
C ALA A 32 9.07 -9.28 1.31
N GLU A 33 9.41 -7.98 1.19
CA GLU A 33 9.41 -7.06 2.34
C GLU A 33 8.01 -6.92 2.95
N LEU A 34 6.98 -6.71 2.12
CA LEU A 34 5.59 -6.61 2.57
C LEU A 34 5.11 -7.88 3.29
N ASN A 35 5.46 -9.07 2.77
CA ASN A 35 5.14 -10.33 3.43
C ASN A 35 5.87 -10.46 4.78
N GLN A 36 7.11 -9.98 4.89
CA GLN A 36 7.84 -10.00 6.16
C GLN A 36 7.25 -9.02 7.18
N GLU A 37 6.87 -7.82 6.75
CA GLU A 37 6.33 -6.78 7.64
C GLU A 37 4.89 -7.05 8.08
N LEU A 38 4.06 -7.54 7.17
CA LEU A 38 2.63 -7.78 7.44
C LEU A 38 2.36 -9.20 7.96
N GLY A 39 3.23 -10.18 7.66
CA GLY A 39 3.08 -11.55 8.14
C GLY A 39 1.71 -12.14 7.77
N GLU A 40 0.96 -12.63 8.76
CA GLU A 40 -0.41 -13.16 8.59
C GLU A 40 -1.40 -12.12 8.02
N ARG A 41 -1.10 -10.82 8.10
CA ARG A 41 -1.95 -9.78 7.48
C ARG A 41 -1.78 -9.72 5.97
N ALA A 42 -0.62 -10.09 5.43
CA ALA A 42 -0.41 -10.11 3.98
C ALA A 42 -1.35 -11.08 3.26
N GLU A 43 -1.87 -12.09 3.97
CA GLU A 43 -2.84 -13.06 3.44
C GLU A 43 -4.22 -12.44 3.18
N TRP A 44 -4.49 -11.23 3.68
CA TRP A 44 -5.75 -10.53 3.48
C TRP A 44 -5.67 -9.70 2.20
N ASP A 45 -6.65 -9.88 1.32
CA ASP A 45 -6.72 -9.26 -0.02
C ASP A 45 -6.67 -7.71 0.03
N ASP A 46 -7.03 -7.11 1.17
CA ASP A 46 -7.08 -5.64 1.39
C ASP A 46 -5.84 -5.08 2.12
N ALA A 47 -4.81 -5.89 2.39
CA ALA A 47 -3.70 -5.48 3.25
C ALA A 47 -2.77 -4.45 2.61
N VAL A 48 -2.63 -4.48 1.29
CA VAL A 48 -1.76 -3.59 0.51
C VAL A 48 -2.53 -3.05 -0.68
N GLU A 49 -2.59 -1.73 -0.81
CA GLU A 49 -3.09 -1.07 -2.00
C GLU A 49 -1.94 -0.83 -2.98
N VAL A 50 -2.11 -1.26 -4.23
CA VAL A 50 -1.13 -1.01 -5.30
C VAL A 50 -1.71 0.01 -6.26
N THR A 51 -1.02 1.15 -6.38
CA THR A 51 -1.36 2.22 -7.30
C THR A 51 -0.20 2.50 -8.23
N SER A 52 -0.46 2.98 -9.43
CA SER A 52 0.58 3.45 -10.33
C SER A 52 0.18 4.77 -10.95
N ASP A 53 1.19 5.61 -11.18
CA ASP A 53 1.07 6.76 -12.06
C ASP A 53 2.03 6.62 -13.25
N SER A 54 2.23 7.70 -14.01
CA SER A 54 3.06 7.68 -15.22
C SER A 54 4.57 7.59 -14.92
N ALA A 55 4.97 7.81 -13.67
CA ALA A 55 6.34 7.88 -13.19
C ALA A 55 6.67 6.74 -12.21
N GLU A 56 5.72 6.31 -11.37
CA GLU A 56 5.99 5.34 -10.31
C GLU A 56 4.89 4.29 -10.10
N LEU A 57 5.32 3.14 -9.56
CA LEU A 57 4.47 2.10 -8.99
C LEU A 57 4.59 2.14 -7.47
N VAL A 58 3.48 2.41 -6.78
CA VAL A 58 3.42 2.62 -5.33
C VAL A 58 2.62 1.51 -4.67
N PHE A 59 3.25 0.81 -3.73
CA PHE A 59 2.64 -0.16 -2.84
C PHE A 59 2.47 0.49 -1.47
N ARG A 60 1.24 0.56 -0.96
CA ARG A 60 0.99 1.20 0.33
C ARG A 60 0.07 0.41 1.24
N TYR A 61 0.34 0.47 2.53
CA TYR A 61 -0.53 -0.09 3.56
C TYR A 61 -0.69 0.88 4.72
N VAL A 62 -1.80 0.75 5.45
CA VAL A 62 -2.06 1.59 6.62
C VAL A 62 -1.14 1.16 7.76
N LYS A 63 -0.32 2.08 8.24
CA LYS A 63 0.43 1.88 9.47
C LYS A 63 -0.56 1.87 10.63
N GLU A 64 -0.82 0.70 11.21
CA GLU A 64 -1.50 0.70 12.49
C GLU A 64 -0.66 1.47 13.51
N GLY A 65 -1.31 2.40 14.21
CA GLY A 65 -0.68 3.14 15.30
C GLY A 65 -0.23 2.20 16.42
N PRO A 66 0.61 2.69 17.34
CA PRO A 66 1.09 1.91 18.48
C PRO A 66 -0.05 1.31 19.31
#